data_AF-A0A8H5NFG1-F1
#
_entry.id   AF-A0A8H5NFG1-F1
#
_cell.length_a   1.000
_cell.length_b   1.000
_cell.length_c   1.000
_cell.angle_alpha   90.00
_cell.angle_beta   90.00
_cell.angle_gamma   90.00
#
_symmetry.space_group_name_H-M   'P 1'
#
loop_
_entity.id
_entity.type
_entity.pdbx_description
1 polymer ?
#
loop_
_entity_poly.entity_id
_entity_poly.type
_entity_poly.pdbx_seq_one_letter_code
_entity_poly.pdbx_strand_id
1 'polypeptide(L)'
;MPRNAPIHHFSYRSLIIPPILLAAATIVALFLHSNVNFALLWSQCHSHARLPGVSRIPGLGTPLCYLISFFRAALHSLRSRAVMGVVLAFIGGLLTVSTVESARICNAPNVLIAYPTGPWLVFDLVGGAVVWELVIIPAFLHRARSVLNAQRDEGGDVRQIFTSRHLPDSELVAIPISVALGYFLPSFLMLFYTTPETIGIWLFFPIYVEIIRQIIRHTISALRRVDPTLVHLASNRWSLLFVYILPLVCSVLAHVSFTWSLTQPDDRKEMTRSIIVFIEVNSQFIFWTVLYWMLVEVGWRVPLTTIITSIVVGPGAGTCVGWIYREKLIHHDNEEDNGDNAQTADEETPLLQ
;
A
#
# COMPACT_ATOMS: atom_id res chain seq x y z
N MET A 1 -9.55 -9.20 -21.13
CA MET A 1 -8.71 -10.34 -20.68
C MET A 1 -8.50 -10.52 -19.16
N PRO A 2 -9.07 -9.70 -18.24
CA PRO A 2 -9.30 -10.11 -16.85
C PRO A 2 -10.31 -11.24 -16.64
N ARG A 3 -11.16 -11.58 -17.62
CA ARG A 3 -12.06 -12.76 -17.51
C ARG A 3 -11.36 -14.09 -17.20
N ASN A 4 -10.08 -14.24 -17.56
CA ASN A 4 -9.26 -15.41 -17.24
C ASN A 4 -8.48 -15.27 -15.92
N ALA A 5 -8.72 -14.20 -15.16
CA ALA A 5 -8.03 -13.99 -13.90
C ALA A 5 -8.48 -15.01 -12.83
N PRO A 6 -7.58 -15.43 -11.92
CA PRO A 6 -7.90 -16.42 -10.88
C PRO A 6 -9.14 -16.07 -10.05
N ILE A 7 -9.43 -14.77 -9.85
CA ILE A 7 -10.60 -14.29 -9.12
C ILE A 7 -11.93 -14.70 -9.74
N HIS A 8 -11.99 -15.09 -11.03
CA HIS A 8 -13.22 -15.57 -11.65
C HIS A 8 -13.41 -17.07 -11.45
N HIS A 9 -12.32 -17.84 -11.43
CA HIS A 9 -12.36 -19.31 -11.47
C HIS A 9 -12.24 -20.00 -10.10
N PHE A 10 -11.46 -19.44 -9.16
CA PHE A 10 -11.14 -20.11 -7.90
C PHE A 10 -11.94 -19.59 -6.70
N SER A 11 -12.53 -20.49 -5.92
CA SER A 11 -13.29 -20.11 -4.72
C SER A 11 -12.47 -19.21 -3.77
N TYR A 12 -13.14 -18.34 -3.01
CA TYR A 12 -12.47 -17.49 -2.02
C TYR A 12 -11.59 -18.31 -1.06
N ARG A 13 -12.06 -19.50 -0.63
CA ARG A 13 -11.31 -20.42 0.23
C ARG A 13 -9.98 -20.85 -0.39
N SER A 14 -9.94 -21.07 -1.70
CA SER A 14 -8.71 -21.40 -2.41
C SER A 14 -7.78 -20.20 -2.55
N LEU A 15 -8.34 -19.01 -2.76
CA LEU A 15 -7.58 -17.76 -2.96
C LEU A 15 -6.91 -17.23 -1.67
N ILE A 16 -7.37 -17.63 -0.48
CA ILE A 16 -6.72 -17.25 0.78
C ILE A 16 -5.59 -18.19 1.20
N ILE A 17 -5.44 -19.37 0.57
CA ILE A 17 -4.38 -20.31 0.91
C ILE A 17 -3.00 -19.69 0.68
N PRO A 18 -2.68 -19.08 -0.48
CA PRO A 18 -1.35 -18.52 -0.70
C PRO A 18 -0.97 -17.40 0.29
N PRO A 19 -1.84 -16.43 0.63
CA PRO A 19 -1.52 -15.45 1.68
C PRO A 19 -1.27 -16.08 3.07
N ILE A 20 -2.01 -17.13 3.45
CA ILE A 20 -1.77 -17.85 4.71
C ILE A 20 -0.39 -18.53 4.70
N LEU A 21 -0.04 -19.18 3.58
CA LEU A 21 1.28 -19.81 3.43
C LEU A 21 2.41 -18.77 3.43
N LEU A 22 2.20 -17.61 2.80
CA LEU A 22 3.13 -16.49 2.85
C LEU A 22 3.29 -15.98 4.28
N ALA A 23 2.21 -15.83 5.04
CA ALA A 23 2.29 -15.45 6.45
C ALA A 23 3.07 -16.44 7.32
N ALA A 24 2.85 -17.74 7.12
CA ALA A 24 3.64 -18.76 7.80
C ALA A 24 5.12 -18.66 7.41
N ALA A 25 5.41 -18.49 6.13
CA ALA A 25 6.78 -18.31 5.62
C ALA A 25 7.43 -17.03 6.16
N THR A 26 6.69 -15.92 6.24
CA THR A 26 7.12 -14.66 6.85
C THR A 26 7.51 -14.87 8.30
N ILE A 27 6.66 -15.50 9.11
CA ILE A 27 6.94 -15.76 10.53
C ILE A 27 8.21 -16.60 10.68
N VAL A 28 8.34 -17.68 9.90
CA VAL A 28 9.53 -18.53 9.91
C VAL A 28 10.78 -17.74 9.49
N ALA A 29 10.71 -16.96 8.41
CA ALA A 29 11.83 -16.18 7.92
C ALA A 29 12.26 -15.09 8.92
N LEU A 30 11.30 -14.37 9.53
CA LEU A 30 11.60 -13.36 10.55
C LEU A 30 12.19 -13.99 11.81
N PHE A 31 11.74 -15.20 12.20
CA PHE A 31 12.32 -15.94 13.32
C PHE A 31 13.77 -16.36 13.01
N LEU A 32 14.05 -16.88 11.81
CA LEU A 32 15.40 -17.28 11.39
C LEU A 32 16.38 -16.11 11.33
N HIS A 33 15.89 -14.90 11.03
CA HIS A 33 16.69 -13.68 11.02
C HIS A 33 16.64 -12.91 12.36
N SER A 34 15.90 -13.43 13.36
CA SER A 34 15.89 -12.87 14.70
C SER A 34 17.21 -13.18 15.40
N ASN A 35 17.90 -12.14 15.86
CA ASN A 35 19.20 -12.25 16.53
C ASN A 35 19.09 -11.74 17.98
N VAL A 36 20.03 -12.18 18.83
CA VAL A 36 20.23 -11.72 20.22
C VAL A 36 20.25 -10.20 20.32
N ASN A 37 20.73 -9.52 19.28
CA ASN A 37 20.70 -8.07 19.12
C ASN A 37 19.29 -7.45 19.35
N PHE A 38 18.22 -8.08 18.88
CA PHE A 38 16.85 -7.60 19.09
C PHE A 38 16.43 -7.74 20.54
N ALA A 39 16.72 -8.89 21.16
CA ALA A 39 16.44 -9.13 22.57
C ALA A 39 17.22 -8.17 23.50
N LEU A 40 18.48 -7.87 23.17
CA LEU A 40 19.29 -6.89 23.89
C LEU A 40 18.71 -5.48 23.79
N LEU A 41 18.25 -5.07 22.60
CA LEU A 41 17.63 -3.75 22.40
C LEU A 41 16.34 -3.63 23.22
N TRP A 42 15.52 -4.68 23.24
CA TRP A 42 14.33 -4.76 24.08
C TRP A 42 14.68 -4.68 25.57
N SER A 43 15.66 -5.47 26.02
CA SER A 43 16.12 -5.49 27.40
C SER A 43 16.65 -4.12 27.88
N GLN A 44 17.39 -3.39 27.03
CA GLN A 44 17.86 -2.04 27.33
C GLN A 44 16.72 -1.03 27.49
N CYS A 45 15.66 -1.16 26.70
CA CYS A 45 14.46 -0.33 26.83
C CYS A 45 13.65 -0.72 28.08
N HIS A 46 13.57 -2.02 28.39
CA HIS A 46 12.86 -2.50 29.57
C HIS A 46 13.54 -2.09 30.88
N SER A 47 14.88 -2.08 30.92
CA SER A 47 15.67 -1.59 32.06
C SER A 47 15.77 -0.06 32.13
N HIS A 48 15.10 0.68 31.23
CA HIS A 48 15.15 2.13 31.11
C HIS A 48 16.54 2.71 30.85
N ALA A 49 17.51 1.90 30.42
CA ALA A 49 18.85 2.33 30.06
C ALA A 49 18.86 3.15 28.76
N ARG A 50 17.82 3.00 27.92
CA ARG A 50 17.67 3.69 26.64
C ARG A 50 16.40 4.54 26.63
N LEU A 51 16.51 5.75 26.06
CA LEU A 51 15.43 6.74 25.93
C LEU A 51 14.57 6.83 27.21
N PRO A 52 15.14 7.23 28.37
CA PRO A 52 14.49 7.12 29.67
C PRO A 52 13.16 7.89 29.76
N GLY A 53 12.98 8.96 28.98
CA GLY A 53 11.72 9.69 28.90
C GLY A 53 10.59 8.89 28.25
N VAL A 54 10.90 8.08 27.23
CA VAL A 54 9.92 7.26 26.51
C VAL A 54 9.71 5.92 27.20
N SER A 55 10.79 5.26 27.63
CA SER A 55 10.72 3.90 28.17
C SER A 55 9.95 3.79 29.48
N ARG A 56 9.76 4.89 30.22
CA ARG A 56 9.01 4.95 31.49
C ARG A 56 7.51 5.15 31.32
N ILE A 57 7.00 5.35 30.10
CA ILE A 57 5.56 5.48 29.86
C ILE A 57 4.87 4.13 30.21
N PRO A 58 3.86 4.13 31.08
CA PRO A 58 3.22 2.88 31.52
C PRO A 58 2.56 2.16 30.34
N GLY A 59 2.77 0.84 30.26
CA GLY A 59 2.19 -0.05 29.24
C GLY A 59 2.82 0.04 27.84
N LEU A 60 3.20 1.24 27.37
CA LEU A 60 3.68 1.47 26.00
C LEU A 60 5.15 1.89 25.90
N GLY A 61 5.80 2.24 27.02
CA GLY A 61 7.13 2.82 27.00
C GLY A 61 8.21 1.90 26.44
N THR A 62 8.26 0.64 26.91
CA THR A 62 9.21 -0.35 26.39
C THR A 62 9.04 -0.62 24.89
N PRO A 63 7.84 -0.97 24.36
CA PRO A 63 7.67 -1.21 22.92
C PRO A 63 7.96 0.02 22.08
N LEU A 64 7.55 1.22 22.49
CA LEU A 64 7.83 2.44 21.74
C LEU A 64 9.33 2.77 21.75
N CYS A 65 10.02 2.63 22.90
CA CYS A 65 11.47 2.77 22.98
C CYS A 65 12.19 1.78 22.06
N TYR A 66 11.71 0.53 22.00
CA TYR A 66 12.26 -0.51 21.15
C TYR A 66 12.14 -0.13 19.68
N LEU A 67 10.93 0.21 19.20
CA LEU A 67 10.70 0.60 17.80
C LEU A 67 11.55 1.81 17.39
N ILE A 68 11.56 2.87 18.21
CA ILE A 68 12.37 4.06 17.94
C ILE A 68 13.85 3.69 17.85
N SER A 69 14.34 2.87 18.78
CA SER A 69 15.74 2.43 18.80
C SER A 69 16.08 1.50 17.62
N PHE A 70 15.13 0.68 17.19
CA PHE A 70 15.25 -0.25 16.07
C PHE A 70 15.41 0.53 14.75
N PHE A 71 14.48 1.44 14.44
CA PHE A 71 14.58 2.27 13.24
C PHE A 71 15.77 3.23 13.29
N ARG A 72 16.14 3.74 14.48
CA ARG A 72 17.36 4.55 14.61
C ARG A 72 18.61 3.76 14.23
N ALA A 73 18.70 2.51 14.66
CA ALA A 73 19.82 1.64 14.31
C ALA A 73 19.79 1.21 12.84
N ALA A 74 18.61 1.10 12.22
CA ALA A 74 18.43 0.92 10.77
C ALA A 74 19.00 2.09 9.95
N LEU A 75 19.06 3.29 10.52
CA LEU A 75 19.49 4.52 9.82
C LEU A 75 20.95 4.92 10.11
N HIS A 76 21.70 4.09 10.84
CA HIS A 76 23.03 4.47 11.36
C HIS A 76 24.15 4.47 10.30
N SER A 77 23.94 3.93 9.11
CA SER A 77 24.96 3.82 8.06
C SER A 77 24.46 4.39 6.73
N LEU A 78 25.37 4.80 5.85
CA LEU A 78 25.00 5.32 4.54
C LEU A 78 24.27 4.25 3.72
N ARG A 79 24.79 3.01 3.69
CA ARG A 79 24.13 1.91 2.97
C ARG A 79 22.75 1.59 3.54
N SER A 80 22.62 1.52 4.86
CA SER A 80 21.35 1.19 5.50
C SER A 80 20.29 2.28 5.29
N ARG A 81 20.67 3.56 5.29
CA ARG A 81 19.76 4.66 4.93
C ARG A 81 19.30 4.57 3.47
N ALA A 82 20.18 4.17 2.55
CA ALA A 82 19.80 4.00 1.15
C ALA A 82 18.80 2.84 0.97
N VAL A 83 19.04 1.70 1.61
CA VAL A 83 18.07 0.58 1.67
C VAL A 83 16.74 1.04 2.27
N MET A 84 16.79 1.74 3.42
CA MET A 84 15.58 2.22 4.07
C MET A 84 14.82 3.22 3.19
N GLY A 85 15.52 4.05 2.43
CA GLY A 85 14.91 4.92 1.42
C GLY A 85 14.11 4.14 0.37
N VAL A 86 14.63 3.01 -0.11
CA VAL A 86 13.91 2.13 -1.06
C VAL A 86 12.66 1.53 -0.41
N VAL A 87 12.78 1.04 0.82
CA VAL A 87 11.65 0.49 1.57
C VAL A 87 10.59 1.54 1.84
N LEU A 88 10.97 2.76 2.25
CA LEU A 88 10.04 3.87 2.45
C LEU A 88 9.36 4.29 1.14
N ALA A 89 10.09 4.35 0.04
CA ALA A 89 9.46 4.65 -1.24
C ALA A 89 8.48 3.56 -1.68
N PHE A 90 8.78 2.29 -1.41
CA PHE A 90 7.88 1.17 -1.64
C PHE A 90 6.60 1.26 -0.81
N ILE A 91 6.75 1.47 0.51
CA ILE A 91 5.61 1.65 1.42
C ILE A 91 4.79 2.89 1.05
N GLY A 92 5.43 3.98 0.66
CA GLY A 92 4.75 5.18 0.14
C GLY A 92 3.91 4.90 -1.09
N GLY A 93 4.42 4.11 -2.04
CA GLY A 93 3.66 3.66 -3.20
C GLY A 93 2.44 2.81 -2.82
N LEU A 94 2.59 1.87 -1.89
CA LEU A 94 1.49 1.06 -1.36
C LEU A 94 0.46 1.90 -0.61
N LEU A 95 0.91 2.88 0.17
CA LEU A 95 0.04 3.81 0.87
C LEU A 95 -0.79 4.63 -0.11
N THR A 96 -0.17 5.18 -1.18
CA THR A 96 -0.89 5.88 -2.25
C THR A 96 -1.93 4.96 -2.90
N VAL A 97 -1.55 3.73 -3.25
CA VAL A 97 -2.47 2.75 -3.82
C VAL A 97 -3.65 2.45 -2.88
N SER A 98 -3.36 2.16 -1.61
CA SER A 98 -4.39 1.81 -0.64
C SER A 98 -5.33 2.98 -0.33
N THR A 99 -4.82 4.21 -0.31
CA THR A 99 -5.63 5.41 -0.11
C THR A 99 -6.52 5.70 -1.32
N VAL A 100 -6.01 5.50 -2.55
CA VAL A 100 -6.85 5.52 -3.77
C VAL A 100 -7.94 4.45 -3.71
N GLU A 101 -7.61 3.21 -3.37
CA GLU A 101 -8.60 2.15 -3.26
C GLU A 101 -9.62 2.41 -2.14
N SER A 102 -9.22 3.00 -1.02
CA SER A 102 -10.13 3.40 0.06
C SER A 102 -11.12 4.50 -0.35
N ALA A 103 -10.75 5.35 -1.31
CA ALA A 103 -11.56 6.45 -1.79
C ALA A 103 -12.63 6.01 -2.82
N ARG A 104 -12.55 4.77 -3.31
CA ARG A 104 -13.46 4.28 -4.36
C ARG A 104 -14.80 3.88 -3.77
N ILE A 105 -15.86 4.29 -4.46
CA ILE A 105 -17.23 3.98 -4.07
C ILE A 105 -17.44 2.47 -4.00
N CYS A 106 -16.89 1.71 -4.95
CA CYS A 106 -16.96 0.25 -4.95
C CYS A 106 -16.36 -0.41 -3.71
N ASN A 107 -15.54 0.28 -2.91
CA ASN A 107 -14.92 -0.27 -1.70
C ASN A 107 -15.54 0.24 -0.40
N ALA A 108 -16.43 1.24 -0.46
CA ALA A 108 -17.06 1.86 0.71
C ALA A 108 -17.73 0.86 1.69
N PRO A 109 -18.38 -0.24 1.24
CA PRO A 109 -19.01 -1.19 2.16
C PRO A 109 -18.02 -2.03 2.98
N ASN A 110 -16.75 -2.13 2.57
CA ASN A 110 -15.75 -2.87 3.34
C ASN A 110 -14.96 -1.91 4.24
N VAL A 111 -15.27 -1.92 5.54
CA VAL A 111 -14.67 -1.03 6.55
C VAL A 111 -13.14 -1.09 6.56
N LEU A 112 -12.54 -2.28 6.37
CA LEU A 112 -11.09 -2.44 6.38
C LEU A 112 -10.40 -1.75 5.19
N ILE A 113 -11.10 -1.66 4.06
CA ILE A 113 -10.60 -0.98 2.86
C ILE A 113 -10.93 0.51 2.91
N ALA A 114 -12.16 0.86 3.30
CA ALA A 114 -12.63 2.24 3.36
C ALA A 114 -11.89 3.06 4.43
N TYR A 115 -11.50 2.43 5.55
CA TYR A 115 -10.79 3.06 6.67
C TYR A 115 -9.49 2.31 6.99
N PRO A 116 -8.45 2.45 6.15
CA PRO A 116 -7.25 1.61 6.25
C PRO A 116 -6.30 2.05 7.38
N THR A 117 -6.58 3.14 8.09
CA THR A 117 -5.73 3.72 9.15
C THR A 117 -5.37 2.72 10.25
N GLY A 118 -6.36 1.99 10.76
CA GLY A 118 -6.15 1.00 11.82
C GLY A 118 -5.20 -0.12 11.38
N PRO A 119 -5.50 -0.84 10.28
CA PRO A 119 -4.60 -1.85 9.72
C PRO A 119 -3.19 -1.31 9.41
N TRP A 120 -3.06 -0.09 8.87
CA TRP A 120 -1.74 0.55 8.64
C TRP A 120 -0.99 0.85 9.94
N LEU A 121 -1.68 1.26 11.00
CA LEU A 121 -1.07 1.49 12.31
C LEU A 121 -0.56 0.18 12.93
N VAL A 122 -1.33 -0.90 12.82
CA VAL A 122 -0.89 -2.23 13.29
C VAL A 122 0.30 -2.73 12.46
N PHE A 123 0.25 -2.53 11.13
CA PHE A 123 1.36 -2.83 10.22
C PHE A 123 2.66 -2.16 10.66
N ASP A 124 2.60 -0.87 11.00
CA ASP A 124 3.79 -0.10 11.37
C ASP A 124 4.30 -0.41 12.79
N LEU A 125 3.38 -0.54 13.77
CA LEU A 125 3.75 -0.69 15.18
C LEU A 125 4.06 -2.13 15.62
N VAL A 126 3.36 -3.13 15.07
CA VAL A 126 3.50 -4.53 15.51
C VAL A 126 4.45 -5.31 14.61
N GLY A 127 4.52 -4.92 13.34
CA GLY A 127 5.46 -5.48 12.40
C GLY A 127 4.80 -6.25 11.27
N GLY A 128 4.55 -5.51 10.19
CA GLY A 128 4.96 -5.98 8.88
C GLY A 128 4.03 -6.95 8.16
N ALA A 129 4.64 -7.72 7.24
CA ALA A 129 3.99 -8.40 6.12
C ALA A 129 2.79 -9.27 6.51
N VAL A 130 2.79 -9.83 7.72
CA VAL A 130 1.68 -10.64 8.26
C VAL A 130 0.36 -9.88 8.26
N VAL A 131 0.36 -8.58 8.57
CA VAL A 131 -0.87 -7.75 8.49
C VAL A 131 -1.33 -7.62 7.04
N TRP A 132 -0.38 -7.50 6.11
CA TRP A 132 -0.68 -7.44 4.68
C TRP A 132 -1.28 -8.76 4.19
N GLU A 133 -0.65 -9.87 4.55
CA GLU A 133 -0.99 -11.24 4.15
C GLU A 133 -2.31 -11.73 4.76
N LEU A 134 -2.60 -11.41 6.02
CA LEU A 134 -3.73 -11.98 6.76
C LEU A 134 -4.91 -11.02 6.92
N VAL A 135 -4.70 -9.71 6.83
CA VAL A 135 -5.77 -8.72 7.03
C VAL A 135 -6.10 -8.01 5.73
N ILE A 136 -5.12 -7.37 5.11
CA ILE A 136 -5.41 -6.38 4.08
C ILE A 136 -5.68 -7.04 2.73
N ILE A 137 -4.82 -7.94 2.27
CA ILE A 137 -5.07 -8.68 1.02
C ILE A 137 -6.33 -9.54 1.10
N PRO A 138 -6.59 -10.32 2.17
CA PRO A 138 -7.84 -11.06 2.29
C PRO A 138 -9.09 -10.16 2.25
N ALA A 139 -9.05 -8.96 2.83
CA ALA A 139 -10.15 -8.00 2.75
C ALA A 139 -10.43 -7.57 1.30
N PHE A 140 -9.38 -7.30 0.51
CA PHE A 140 -9.50 -6.98 -0.91
C PHE A 140 -10.03 -8.15 -1.73
N LEU A 141 -9.54 -9.37 -1.51
CA LEU A 141 -10.01 -10.57 -2.21
C LEU A 141 -11.47 -10.89 -1.90
N HIS A 142 -11.86 -10.74 -0.64
CA HIS A 142 -13.25 -10.90 -0.21
C HIS A 142 -14.15 -9.87 -0.90
N ARG A 143 -13.71 -8.60 -0.95
CA ARG A 143 -14.47 -7.55 -1.63
C ARG A 143 -14.61 -7.83 -3.12
N ALA A 144 -13.52 -8.16 -3.80
CA ALA A 144 -13.53 -8.51 -5.22
C ALA A 144 -14.51 -9.65 -5.51
N ARG A 145 -14.52 -10.71 -4.69
CA ARG A 145 -15.50 -11.81 -4.82
C ARG A 145 -16.94 -11.36 -4.57
N SER A 146 -17.19 -10.53 -3.56
CA SER A 146 -18.54 -10.02 -3.27
C SER A 146 -19.11 -9.22 -4.44
N VAL A 147 -18.28 -8.41 -5.11
CA VAL A 147 -18.68 -7.63 -6.29
C VAL A 147 -19.00 -8.57 -7.46
N LEU A 148 -18.20 -9.60 -7.70
CA LEU A 148 -18.47 -10.58 -8.77
C LEU A 148 -19.75 -11.39 -8.54
N ASN A 149 -20.08 -11.68 -7.28
CA ASN A 149 -21.32 -12.38 -6.95
C ASN A 149 -22.54 -11.45 -7.14
N ALA A 150 -22.45 -10.20 -6.66
CA ALA A 150 -23.51 -9.20 -6.88
C ALA A 150 -23.76 -8.95 -8.38
N GLN A 151 -22.72 -8.94 -9.21
CA GLN A 151 -22.86 -8.84 -10.68
C GLN A 151 -23.65 -10.00 -11.30
N ARG A 152 -23.68 -11.19 -10.67
CA ARG A 152 -24.42 -12.35 -11.15
C ARG A 152 -25.87 -12.36 -10.68
N ASP A 153 -26.12 -11.84 -9.47
CA ASP A 153 -27.39 -12.00 -8.77
C ASP A 153 -28.31 -10.77 -8.86
N GLU A 154 -27.78 -9.56 -9.14
CA GLU A 154 -28.53 -8.30 -9.05
C GLU A 154 -28.72 -7.58 -10.40
N GLY A 155 -29.83 -6.84 -10.52
CA GLY A 155 -30.19 -6.01 -11.68
C GLY A 155 -29.24 -4.82 -11.93
N GLY A 156 -29.40 -4.19 -13.10
CA GLY A 156 -28.43 -3.22 -13.67
C GLY A 156 -28.01 -2.05 -12.76
N ASP A 157 -28.94 -1.42 -12.04
CA ASP A 157 -28.64 -0.22 -11.24
C ASP A 157 -27.77 -0.53 -10.01
N VAL A 158 -28.05 -1.64 -9.34
CA VAL A 158 -27.28 -2.08 -8.17
C VAL A 158 -25.90 -2.55 -8.62
N ARG A 159 -25.84 -3.32 -9.72
CA ARG A 159 -24.60 -3.74 -10.38
C ARG A 159 -23.68 -2.54 -10.67
N GLN A 160 -24.21 -1.43 -11.21
CA GLN A 160 -23.42 -0.25 -11.57
C GLN A 160 -22.76 0.43 -10.35
N ILE A 161 -23.43 0.48 -9.21
CA ILE A 161 -22.88 1.06 -7.97
C ILE A 161 -21.74 0.19 -7.41
N PHE A 162 -21.93 -1.13 -7.38
CA PHE A 162 -20.92 -2.07 -6.86
C PHE A 162 -19.68 -2.16 -7.76
N THR A 163 -19.80 -1.85 -9.05
CA THR A 163 -18.70 -1.89 -10.01
C THR A 163 -18.08 -0.53 -10.28
N SER A 164 -18.70 0.56 -9.81
CA SER A 164 -18.22 1.92 -10.02
C SER A 164 -16.90 2.17 -9.29
N ARG A 165 -15.81 2.24 -10.05
CA ARG A 165 -14.46 2.59 -9.56
C ARG A 165 -14.21 4.10 -9.54
N HIS A 166 -15.27 4.89 -9.60
CA HIS A 166 -15.20 6.34 -9.49
C HIS A 166 -14.83 6.77 -8.07
N LEU A 167 -14.18 7.92 -7.98
CA LEU A 167 -13.83 8.59 -6.73
C LEU A 167 -14.30 10.05 -6.78
N PRO A 168 -14.61 10.65 -5.63
CA PRO A 168 -14.90 12.08 -5.56
C PRO A 168 -13.70 12.91 -6.03
N ASP A 169 -13.93 13.92 -6.85
CA ASP A 169 -12.88 14.84 -7.34
C ASP A 169 -11.99 15.45 -6.24
N SER A 170 -12.53 15.72 -5.05
CA SER A 170 -11.77 16.19 -3.88
C SER A 170 -10.65 15.24 -3.46
N GLU A 171 -10.80 13.94 -3.70
CA GLU A 171 -9.79 12.92 -3.39
C GLU A 171 -8.60 12.98 -4.34
N LEU A 172 -8.76 13.55 -5.56
CA LEU A 172 -7.63 13.79 -6.48
C LEU A 172 -6.59 14.73 -5.88
N VAL A 173 -7.01 15.61 -4.98
CA VAL A 173 -6.14 16.58 -4.29
C VAL A 173 -5.82 16.11 -2.88
N ALA A 174 -6.80 15.57 -2.15
CA ALA A 174 -6.59 15.12 -0.78
C ALA A 174 -5.59 13.96 -0.66
N ILE A 175 -5.64 12.98 -1.57
CA ILE A 175 -4.72 11.82 -1.54
C ILE A 175 -3.25 12.23 -1.71
N PRO A 176 -2.82 12.89 -2.81
CA PRO A 176 -1.40 13.19 -2.99
C PRO A 176 -0.85 14.12 -1.91
N ILE A 177 -1.64 15.10 -1.44
CA ILE A 177 -1.18 16.01 -0.38
C ILE A 177 -1.09 15.29 0.97
N SER A 178 -2.08 14.46 1.33
CA SER A 178 -2.04 13.69 2.57
C SER A 178 -0.89 12.68 2.60
N VAL A 179 -0.59 12.02 1.48
CA VAL A 179 0.58 11.15 1.37
C VAL A 179 1.89 11.96 1.42
N ALA A 180 1.94 13.13 0.76
CA ALA A 180 3.12 13.99 0.78
C ALA A 180 3.45 14.48 2.19
N LEU A 181 2.48 15.06 2.88
CA LEU A 181 2.67 15.69 4.20
C LEU A 181 2.60 14.68 5.35
N GLY A 182 1.70 13.70 5.25
CA GLY A 182 1.47 12.72 6.30
C GLY A 182 2.47 11.57 6.29
N TYR A 183 3.10 11.26 5.15
CA TYR A 183 4.03 10.13 5.01
C TYR A 183 5.43 10.51 4.50
N PHE A 184 5.53 11.12 3.32
CA PHE A 184 6.85 11.41 2.74
C PHE A 184 7.64 12.44 3.54
N LEU A 185 7.00 13.51 4.00
CA LEU A 185 7.64 14.52 4.84
C LEU A 185 8.24 13.91 6.14
N PRO A 186 7.49 13.19 7.00
CA PRO A 186 8.10 12.57 8.17
C PRO A 186 9.14 11.51 7.81
N SER A 187 8.98 10.80 6.68
CA SER A 187 9.98 9.84 6.18
C SER A 187 11.30 10.53 5.83
N PHE A 188 11.26 11.69 5.16
CA PHE A 188 12.44 12.49 4.86
C PHE A 188 13.10 13.01 6.14
N LEU A 189 12.32 13.57 7.07
CA LEU A 189 12.84 14.05 8.36
C LEU A 189 13.55 12.92 9.11
N MET A 190 12.95 11.73 9.14
CA MET A 190 13.54 10.53 9.73
C MET A 190 14.86 10.14 9.07
N LEU A 191 14.93 10.12 7.73
CA LEU A 191 16.13 9.75 6.97
C LEU A 191 17.31 10.71 7.15
N PHE A 192 17.05 12.01 7.30
CA PHE A 192 18.09 13.04 7.38
C PHE A 192 18.53 13.36 8.80
N TYR A 193 17.60 13.47 9.76
CA TYR A 193 17.93 13.85 11.13
C TYR A 193 18.22 12.66 12.03
N THR A 194 17.58 11.50 11.80
CA THR A 194 17.79 10.25 12.55
C THR A 194 17.60 10.38 14.08
N THR A 195 16.92 11.43 14.54
CA THR A 195 16.68 11.66 15.96
C THR A 195 15.49 10.83 16.45
N PRO A 196 15.46 10.46 17.75
CA PRO A 196 14.34 9.70 18.33
C PRO A 196 12.97 10.35 18.08
N GLU A 197 12.91 11.67 18.05
CA GLU A 197 11.68 12.44 17.84
C GLU A 197 11.18 12.29 16.40
N THR A 198 12.08 12.42 15.41
CA THR A 198 11.69 12.27 13.99
C THR A 198 11.17 10.87 13.67
N ILE A 199 11.77 9.83 14.28
CA ILE A 199 11.33 8.44 14.16
C ILE A 199 10.00 8.24 14.91
N GLY A 200 9.91 8.76 16.14
CA GLY A 200 8.70 8.67 16.95
C GLY A 200 7.50 9.31 16.28
N ILE A 201 7.69 10.47 15.61
CA ILE A 201 6.67 11.09 14.78
C ILE A 201 6.34 10.17 13.60
N TRP A 202 7.33 9.71 12.86
CA TRP A 202 7.10 8.85 11.69
C TRP A 202 6.28 7.58 11.99
N LEU A 203 6.45 6.95 13.16
CA LEU A 203 5.69 5.75 13.56
C LEU A 203 4.16 5.92 13.59
N PHE A 204 3.66 7.15 13.63
CA PHE A 204 2.23 7.45 13.63
C PHE A 204 1.74 8.05 12.31
N PHE A 205 2.52 7.91 11.23
CA PHE A 205 2.16 8.40 9.90
C PHE A 205 0.73 8.05 9.44
N PRO A 206 0.16 6.86 9.72
CA PRO A 206 -1.17 6.53 9.24
C PRO A 206 -2.23 7.49 9.77
N ILE A 207 -2.05 7.96 11.01
CA ILE A 207 -2.95 8.93 11.66
C ILE A 207 -2.86 10.28 10.96
N TYR A 208 -1.65 10.76 10.67
CA TYR A 208 -1.46 12.05 10.01
C TYR A 208 -2.01 12.07 8.59
N VAL A 209 -1.78 10.99 7.84
CA VAL A 209 -2.31 10.84 6.47
C VAL A 209 -3.83 10.98 6.50
N GLU A 210 -4.51 10.27 7.40
CA GLU A 210 -5.97 10.33 7.49
C GLU A 210 -6.48 11.70 7.97
N ILE A 211 -5.88 12.29 9.00
CA ILE A 211 -6.27 13.62 9.49
C ILE A 211 -6.11 14.67 8.38
N ILE A 212 -4.96 14.69 7.70
CA ILE A 212 -4.68 15.65 6.62
C ILE A 212 -5.65 15.42 5.45
N ARG A 213 -5.92 14.16 5.09
CA ARG A 213 -6.88 13.83 4.03
C ARG A 213 -8.28 14.34 4.36
N GLN A 214 -8.76 14.11 5.58
CA GLN A 214 -10.07 14.60 6.03
C GLN A 214 -10.14 16.12 6.03
N ILE A 215 -9.11 16.80 6.53
CA ILE A 215 -9.03 18.27 6.53
C ILE A 215 -9.12 18.79 5.10
N ILE A 216 -8.31 18.28 4.17
CA ILE A 216 -8.28 18.76 2.78
C ILE A 216 -9.61 18.50 2.08
N ARG A 217 -10.18 17.30 2.24
CA ARG A 217 -11.49 16.96 1.69
C ARG A 217 -12.56 17.93 2.19
N HIS A 218 -12.57 18.20 3.50
CA HIS A 218 -13.50 19.14 4.10
C HIS A 218 -13.30 20.55 3.55
N THR A 219 -12.06 21.05 3.49
CA THR A 219 -11.74 22.37 2.94
C THR A 219 -12.19 22.51 1.49
N ILE A 220 -11.93 21.52 0.63
CA ILE A 220 -12.35 21.55 -0.78
C ILE A 220 -13.87 21.58 -0.90
N SER A 221 -14.57 20.72 -0.14
CA SER A 221 -16.04 20.69 -0.16
C SER A 221 -16.65 22.01 0.31
N ALA A 222 -16.09 22.62 1.36
CA ALA A 222 -16.53 23.91 1.87
C ALA A 222 -16.30 25.06 0.88
N LEU A 223 -15.18 25.03 0.14
CA LEU A 223 -14.85 26.04 -0.86
C LEU A 223 -15.71 25.92 -2.13
N ARG A 224 -16.04 24.70 -2.56
CA ARG A 224 -16.67 24.48 -3.86
C ARG A 224 -18.18 24.76 -3.87
N ARG A 225 -18.87 24.71 -2.72
CA ARG A 225 -20.32 24.97 -2.56
C ARG A 225 -21.24 24.23 -3.55
N VAL A 226 -20.74 23.22 -4.25
CA VAL A 226 -21.42 22.40 -5.27
C VAL A 226 -21.10 20.95 -4.96
N ASP A 227 -22.05 20.06 -5.26
CA ASP A 227 -21.90 18.63 -5.04
C ASP A 227 -20.64 18.06 -5.73
N PRO A 228 -19.96 17.09 -5.09
CA PRO A 228 -18.72 16.54 -5.61
C PRO A 228 -18.96 15.80 -6.93
N THR A 229 -18.15 16.08 -7.94
CA THR A 229 -18.20 15.34 -9.20
C THR A 229 -17.45 14.02 -9.06
N LEU A 230 -18.01 12.96 -9.62
CA LEU A 230 -17.39 11.64 -9.63
C LEU A 230 -16.46 11.52 -10.83
N VAL A 231 -15.19 11.18 -10.56
CA VAL A 231 -14.15 11.08 -11.58
C VAL A 231 -13.61 9.66 -11.64
N HIS A 232 -13.45 9.14 -12.85
CA HIS A 232 -12.71 7.90 -13.08
C HIS A 232 -11.22 8.22 -13.24
N LEU A 233 -10.38 7.83 -12.29
CA LEU A 233 -8.96 8.22 -12.29
C LEU A 233 -8.23 7.80 -13.57
N ALA A 234 -8.57 6.65 -14.14
CA ALA A 234 -7.89 6.12 -15.33
C ALA A 234 -8.22 6.87 -16.62
N SER A 235 -9.34 7.61 -16.68
CA SER A 235 -9.73 8.31 -17.91
C SER A 235 -8.92 9.59 -18.11
N ASN A 236 -8.46 10.23 -17.04
CA ASN A 236 -7.66 11.44 -17.10
C ASN A 236 -6.19 11.18 -16.73
N ARG A 237 -5.31 11.24 -17.74
CA ARG A 237 -3.86 11.04 -17.59
C ARG A 237 -3.23 12.04 -16.62
N TRP A 238 -3.70 13.27 -16.56
CA TRP A 238 -3.16 14.30 -15.68
C TRP A 238 -3.51 14.05 -14.22
N SER A 239 -4.75 13.68 -13.94
CA SER A 239 -5.18 13.30 -12.59
C SER A 239 -4.43 12.06 -12.10
N LEU A 240 -4.26 11.07 -12.96
CA LEU A 240 -3.49 9.87 -12.65
C LEU A 240 -2.02 10.22 -12.38
N LEU A 241 -1.39 11.03 -13.23
CA LEU A 241 -0.02 11.47 -13.00
C LEU A 241 0.12 12.24 -11.68
N PHE A 242 -0.80 13.17 -11.40
CA PHE A 242 -0.76 13.99 -10.19
C PHE A 242 -0.81 13.15 -8.90
N VAL A 243 -1.60 12.08 -8.88
CA VAL A 243 -1.70 11.17 -7.73
C VAL A 243 -0.43 10.34 -7.53
N TYR A 244 0.20 9.87 -8.61
CA TYR A 244 1.32 8.91 -8.53
C TYR A 244 2.72 9.51 -8.73
N ILE A 245 2.84 10.78 -9.14
CA ILE A 245 4.16 11.35 -9.50
C ILE A 245 5.12 11.40 -8.31
N LEU A 246 4.63 11.75 -7.12
CA LEU A 246 5.46 11.83 -5.92
C LEU A 246 6.07 10.47 -5.54
N PRO A 247 5.30 9.39 -5.33
CA PRO A 247 5.88 8.08 -5.01
C PRO A 247 6.78 7.55 -6.14
N LEU A 248 6.47 7.84 -7.41
CA LEU A 248 7.35 7.48 -8.54
C LEU A 248 8.71 8.16 -8.44
N VAL A 249 8.74 9.49 -8.26
CA VAL A 249 9.99 10.26 -8.16
C VAL A 249 10.78 9.83 -6.93
N CYS A 250 10.14 9.69 -5.77
CA CYS A 250 10.80 9.22 -4.55
C CYS A 250 11.40 7.82 -4.71
N SER A 251 10.71 6.90 -5.39
CA SER A 251 11.24 5.56 -5.66
C SER A 251 12.44 5.59 -6.59
N VAL A 252 12.39 6.36 -7.67
CA VAL A 252 13.53 6.49 -8.60
C VAL A 252 14.75 7.04 -7.86
N LEU A 253 14.57 8.13 -7.09
CA LEU A 253 15.66 8.74 -6.32
C LEU A 253 16.23 7.78 -5.28
N ALA A 254 15.38 7.05 -4.56
CA ALA A 254 15.80 6.05 -3.59
C ALA A 254 16.57 4.89 -4.25
N HIS A 255 16.11 4.42 -5.41
CA HIS A 255 16.74 3.33 -6.16
C HIS A 255 18.10 3.73 -6.73
N VAL A 256 18.22 4.95 -7.25
CA VAL A 256 19.51 5.52 -7.68
C VAL A 256 20.45 5.67 -6.49
N SER A 257 19.97 6.17 -5.36
CA SER A 257 20.76 6.29 -4.12
C SER A 257 21.24 4.93 -3.61
N PHE A 258 20.38 3.92 -3.63
CA PHE A 258 20.73 2.54 -3.28
C PHE A 258 21.79 1.98 -4.23
N THR A 259 21.59 2.09 -5.54
CA THR A 259 22.55 1.61 -6.56
C THR A 259 23.91 2.29 -6.39
N TRP A 260 23.92 3.61 -6.16
CA TRP A 260 25.14 4.34 -5.86
C TRP A 260 25.80 3.85 -4.56
N SER A 261 25.02 3.58 -3.50
CA SER A 261 25.55 3.08 -2.23
C SER A 261 26.23 1.70 -2.34
N LEU A 262 25.90 0.90 -3.37
CA LEU A 262 26.58 -0.38 -3.64
C LEU A 262 28.02 -0.19 -4.12
N THR A 263 28.36 0.98 -4.68
CA THR A 263 29.74 1.31 -5.11
C THR A 263 30.66 1.71 -3.94
N GLN A 264 30.08 1.97 -2.76
CA GLN A 264 30.80 2.38 -1.56
C GLN A 264 31.21 1.17 -0.70
N PRO A 265 32.15 1.29 0.24
CA PRO A 265 32.44 0.22 1.21
C PRO A 265 31.25 -0.05 2.15
N ASP A 266 31.14 -1.27 2.68
CA ASP A 266 30.11 -1.60 3.68
C ASP A 266 30.44 -0.96 5.03
N ASP A 267 29.67 0.05 5.42
CA ASP A 267 29.80 0.78 6.68
C ASP A 267 28.81 0.30 7.77
N ARG A 268 28.03 -0.75 7.48
CA ARG A 268 27.06 -1.33 8.40
C ARG A 268 27.75 -2.11 9.52
N LYS A 269 27.50 -1.69 10.77
CA LYS A 269 27.82 -2.46 11.98
C LYS A 269 26.86 -3.65 12.15
N GLU A 270 27.23 -4.64 12.96
CA GLU A 270 26.47 -5.89 13.15
C GLU A 270 24.99 -5.66 13.52
N MET A 271 24.72 -4.73 14.45
CA MET A 271 23.35 -4.35 14.85
C MET A 271 22.55 -3.81 13.66
N THR A 272 23.12 -2.83 12.93
CA THR A 272 22.48 -2.23 11.74
C THR A 272 22.27 -3.26 10.63
N ARG A 273 23.24 -4.15 10.40
CA ARG A 273 23.14 -5.23 9.41
C ARG A 273 22.00 -6.18 9.76
N SER A 274 21.91 -6.62 11.03
CA SER A 274 20.85 -7.52 11.50
C SER A 274 19.46 -6.89 11.33
N ILE A 275 19.31 -5.62 11.73
CA ILE A 275 18.04 -4.87 11.61
C ILE A 275 17.63 -4.69 10.15
N ILE A 276 18.57 -4.28 9.28
CA ILE A 276 18.26 -4.08 7.86
C ILE A 276 17.86 -5.37 7.18
N VAL A 277 18.55 -6.47 7.43
CA VAL A 277 18.17 -7.77 6.85
C VAL A 277 16.75 -8.15 7.26
N PHE A 278 16.39 -7.92 8.53
CA PHE A 278 15.01 -8.15 9.00
C PHE A 278 13.98 -7.28 8.24
N ILE A 279 14.27 -5.99 8.06
CA ILE A 279 13.39 -5.07 7.30
C ILE A 279 13.31 -5.48 5.82
N GLU A 280 14.42 -5.86 5.20
CA GLU A 280 14.48 -6.30 3.81
C GLU A 280 13.62 -7.54 3.60
N VAL A 281 13.82 -8.59 4.41
CA VAL A 281 13.01 -9.82 4.37
C VAL A 281 11.53 -9.49 4.51
N ASN A 282 11.16 -8.68 5.51
CA ASN A 282 9.78 -8.25 5.70
C ASN A 282 9.21 -7.53 4.47
N SER A 283 9.98 -6.60 3.88
CA SER A 283 9.56 -5.85 2.68
C SER A 283 9.39 -6.73 1.45
N GLN A 284 10.20 -7.78 1.30
CA GLN A 284 10.08 -8.75 0.20
C GLN A 284 8.78 -9.54 0.31
N PHE A 285 8.40 -10.03 1.50
CA PHE A 285 7.15 -10.73 1.70
C PHE A 285 5.93 -9.86 1.42
N ILE A 286 5.96 -8.58 1.81
CA ILE A 286 4.93 -7.60 1.40
C ILE A 286 4.86 -7.52 -0.13
N PHE A 287 6.00 -7.38 -0.80
CA PHE A 287 6.05 -7.29 -2.26
C PHE A 287 5.49 -8.55 -2.95
N TRP A 288 5.87 -9.74 -2.51
CA TRP A 288 5.31 -11.00 -3.03
C TRP A 288 3.79 -11.09 -2.85
N THR A 289 3.29 -10.65 -1.70
CA THR A 289 1.86 -10.65 -1.41
C THR A 289 1.10 -9.65 -2.29
N VAL A 290 1.70 -8.49 -2.59
CA VAL A 290 1.15 -7.50 -3.54
C VAL A 290 1.13 -8.05 -4.96
N LEU A 291 2.19 -8.73 -5.40
CA LEU A 291 2.23 -9.38 -6.71
C LEU A 291 1.16 -10.48 -6.81
N TYR A 292 0.97 -11.26 -5.75
CA TYR A 292 -0.12 -12.24 -5.68
C TYR A 292 -1.49 -11.58 -5.79
N TRP A 293 -1.70 -10.47 -5.09
CA TRP A 293 -2.95 -9.72 -5.19
C TRP A 293 -3.23 -9.25 -6.63
N MET A 294 -2.24 -8.63 -7.29
CA MET A 294 -2.34 -8.24 -8.70
C MET A 294 -2.61 -9.45 -9.62
N LEU A 295 -1.93 -10.57 -9.40
CA LEU A 295 -2.11 -11.80 -10.17
C LEU A 295 -3.55 -12.30 -10.08
N VAL A 296 -4.12 -12.32 -8.88
CA VAL A 296 -5.47 -12.84 -8.64
C VAL A 296 -6.52 -11.99 -9.34
N GLU A 297 -6.39 -10.66 -9.28
CA GLU A 297 -7.43 -9.75 -9.80
C GLU A 297 -7.41 -9.59 -11.32
N VAL A 298 -6.23 -9.52 -11.93
CA VAL A 298 -6.09 -9.14 -13.35
C VAL A 298 -5.20 -10.06 -14.17
N GLY A 299 -4.63 -11.11 -13.55
CA GLY A 299 -3.77 -12.09 -14.21
C GLY A 299 -2.29 -11.68 -14.26
N TRP A 300 -1.48 -12.50 -14.93
CA TRP A 300 0.00 -12.50 -14.82
C TRP A 300 0.71 -11.29 -15.45
N ARG A 301 0.06 -10.58 -16.37
CA ARG A 301 0.70 -9.46 -17.10
C ARG A 301 1.08 -8.32 -16.15
N VAL A 302 0.18 -7.96 -15.23
CA VAL A 302 0.42 -6.89 -14.25
C VAL A 302 1.59 -7.20 -13.32
N PRO A 303 1.62 -8.31 -12.57
CA PRO A 303 2.75 -8.61 -11.69
C PRO A 303 4.07 -8.73 -12.47
N LEU A 304 4.06 -9.23 -13.71
CA LEU A 304 5.27 -9.21 -14.54
C LEU A 304 5.75 -7.77 -14.83
N THR A 305 4.84 -6.88 -15.25
CA THR A 305 5.21 -5.47 -15.48
C THR A 305 5.70 -4.80 -14.19
N THR A 306 5.08 -5.10 -13.04
CA THR A 306 5.51 -4.63 -11.73
C THR A 306 6.92 -5.11 -11.42
N ILE A 307 7.26 -6.39 -11.64
CA ILE A 307 8.61 -6.92 -11.42
C ILE A 307 9.64 -6.20 -12.31
N ILE A 308 9.38 -6.12 -13.62
CA ILE A 308 10.31 -5.50 -14.57
C ILE A 308 10.57 -4.04 -14.18
N THR A 309 9.51 -3.29 -13.89
CA THR A 309 9.63 -1.89 -13.50
C THR A 309 10.29 -1.72 -12.13
N SER A 310 9.98 -2.59 -11.15
CA SER A 310 10.64 -2.59 -9.84
C SER A 310 12.15 -2.81 -9.94
N ILE A 311 12.62 -3.65 -10.86
CA ILE A 311 14.05 -3.87 -11.10
C ILE A 311 14.71 -2.59 -11.66
N VAL A 312 14.06 -1.91 -12.59
CA VAL A 312 14.64 -0.76 -13.31
C VAL A 312 14.60 0.51 -12.46
N VAL A 313 13.46 0.83 -11.84
CA VAL A 313 13.20 2.13 -11.18
C VAL A 313 12.85 2.02 -9.69
N GLY A 314 12.96 0.82 -9.13
CA GLY A 314 12.71 0.56 -7.73
C GLY A 314 11.27 0.12 -7.43
N PRO A 315 11.07 -0.61 -6.30
CA PRO A 315 9.81 -1.28 -5.96
C PRO A 315 8.60 -0.36 -5.76
N GLY A 316 8.80 0.87 -5.30
CA GLY A 316 7.70 1.84 -5.17
C GLY A 316 7.14 2.25 -6.52
N ALA A 317 8.03 2.59 -7.45
CA ALA A 317 7.65 2.95 -8.81
C ALA A 317 7.03 1.76 -9.54
N GLY A 318 7.60 0.57 -9.40
CA GLY A 318 7.03 -0.63 -10.01
C GLY A 318 5.63 -0.93 -9.50
N THR A 319 5.39 -0.76 -8.19
CA THR A 319 4.05 -0.88 -7.59
C THR A 319 3.05 0.12 -8.18
N CYS A 320 3.42 1.40 -8.29
CA CYS A 320 2.56 2.42 -8.86
C CYS A 320 2.27 2.16 -10.35
N VAL A 321 3.29 1.83 -11.15
CA VAL A 321 3.12 1.53 -12.58
C VAL A 321 2.26 0.28 -12.78
N GLY A 322 2.49 -0.76 -11.99
CA GLY A 322 1.65 -1.96 -11.97
C GLY A 322 0.19 -1.63 -11.66
N TRP A 323 -0.06 -0.75 -10.69
CA TRP A 323 -1.42 -0.31 -10.33
C TRP A 323 -2.10 0.46 -11.46
N ILE A 324 -1.37 1.37 -12.10
CA ILE A 324 -1.84 2.13 -13.26
C ILE A 324 -2.20 1.19 -14.41
N TYR A 325 -1.35 0.20 -14.67
CA TYR A 325 -1.59 -0.77 -15.74
C TYR A 325 -2.77 -1.69 -15.43
N ARG A 326 -2.89 -2.16 -14.19
CA ARG A 326 -4.07 -2.87 -13.67
C ARG A 326 -5.35 -2.10 -13.94
N GLU A 327 -5.37 -0.81 -13.63
CA GLU A 327 -6.57 -0.02 -13.77
C GLU A 327 -7.00 0.15 -15.24
N LYS A 328 -6.04 0.29 -16.15
CA LYS A 328 -6.32 0.35 -17.59
C LYS A 328 -6.90 -0.96 -18.12
N LEU A 329 -6.41 -2.11 -17.65
CA LEU A 329 -6.93 -3.41 -18.05
C LEU A 329 -8.36 -3.63 -17.55
N ILE A 330 -8.67 -3.21 -16.33
CA ILE A 330 -10.03 -3.31 -15.78
C ILE A 330 -11.00 -2.40 -16.55
N HIS A 331 -10.58 -1.19 -16.91
CA HIS A 331 -11.42 -0.27 -17.69
C HIS A 331 -11.77 -0.82 -19.07
N HIS A 332 -10.76 -1.33 -19.80
CA HIS A 332 -10.94 -1.83 -21.16
C HIS A 332 -11.93 -3.00 -21.21
N ASP A 333 -11.89 -3.93 -20.24
CA ASP A 333 -12.84 -5.05 -20.20
C ASP A 333 -14.27 -4.64 -19.86
N ASN A 334 -14.46 -3.58 -19.06
CA ASN A 334 -15.79 -3.05 -18.80
C ASN A 334 -16.38 -2.35 -20.04
N GLU A 335 -15.54 -1.70 -20.86
CA GLU A 335 -15.98 -1.11 -22.14
C GLU A 335 -16.35 -2.19 -23.16
N GLU A 336 -15.56 -3.27 -23.27
CA GLU A 336 -15.89 -4.42 -24.12
C GLU A 336 -17.21 -5.09 -23.70
N ASP A 337 -17.44 -5.33 -22.40
CA ASP A 337 -18.67 -5.98 -21.92
C ASP A 337 -19.92 -5.11 -22.14
N ASN A 338 -19.80 -3.79 -22.05
CA ASN A 338 -20.90 -2.87 -22.38
C ASN A 338 -21.14 -2.78 -23.90
N GLY A 339 -20.09 -2.86 -24.72
CA GLY A 339 -20.20 -2.87 -26.18
C GLY A 339 -20.89 -4.12 -26.73
N ASP A 340 -20.54 -5.30 -26.17
CA ASP A 340 -21.14 -6.58 -26.57
C ASP A 340 -22.60 -6.68 -26.11
N ASN A 341 -22.95 -6.19 -24.91
CA ASN A 341 -24.35 -6.16 -24.45
C ASN A 341 -25.20 -5.10 -25.17
N ALA A 342 -24.58 -4.03 -25.69
CA ALA A 342 -25.27 -3.03 -26.51
C ALA A 342 -25.55 -3.53 -27.94
N GLN A 343 -24.71 -4.41 -28.49
CA GLN A 343 -24.95 -5.04 -29.80
C GLN A 343 -26.08 -6.07 -29.80
N THR A 344 -26.52 -6.56 -28.64
CA THR A 344 -27.72 -7.42 -28.51
C THR A 344 -29.04 -6.67 -28.39
N ALA A 345 -29.02 -5.34 -28.44
CA ALA A 345 -30.19 -4.50 -28.19
C ALA A 345 -30.68 -3.70 -29.41
N ASP A 346 -30.28 -4.06 -30.64
CA ASP A 346 -30.84 -3.44 -31.84
C ASP A 346 -31.22 -4.47 -32.93
N GLU A 347 -32.37 -4.17 -33.53
CA GLU A 347 -32.95 -4.75 -34.75
C GLU A 347 -33.38 -6.24 -34.72
N GLU A 348 -34.58 -6.49 -34.20
CA GLU A 348 -35.65 -7.30 -34.84
C GLU A 348 -36.74 -7.65 -33.82
N THR A 349 -37.49 -6.64 -33.37
CA THR A 349 -38.87 -6.88 -32.93
C THR A 349 -39.78 -6.15 -33.89
N PRO A 350 -40.49 -6.85 -34.80
CA PRO A 350 -41.51 -6.20 -35.59
C PRO A 350 -42.61 -5.76 -34.63
N LEU A 351 -42.75 -4.45 -34.48
CA LEU A 351 -43.98 -3.86 -33.99
C LEU A 351 -45.07 -4.13 -35.04
N LEU A 352 -46.24 -4.53 -34.55
CA LEU A 352 -47.51 -4.86 -35.23
C LEU A 352 -47.75 -6.39 -35.31
N GLN A 353 -48.89 -6.95 -34.88
CA GLN A 353 -50.27 -6.43 -34.86
C GLN A 353 -51.06 -6.85 -33.63
#